data_AF-A0A2W7BVX4-F1
#
_entry.id   AF-A0A2W7BVX4-F1
#
_cell.length_a   1.000
_cell.length_b   1.000
_cell.length_c   1.000
_cell.angle_alpha   90.00
_cell.angle_beta   90.00
_cell.angle_gamma   90.00
#
_symmetry.space_group_name_H-M   'P 1'
#
loop_
_entity.id
_entity.type
_entity.pdbx_description
1 polymer ?
#
loop_
_entity_poly.entity_id
_entity_poly.type
_entity_poly.pdbx_seq_one_letter_code
_entity_poly.pdbx_strand_id
1 'polypeptide(L)'
;MTQIAAFMTLSPALAAALFMPAAAGLLYQAMQPYPWPHRLLALALSLMSFEQAHMARVDLRHVDLVAQRISDLRLRHFDQVVKLTIFGQLLGFSVAAAGHLGWGMALILVSLVGFNLAATIRLEPGAAQPVQAAGWRSRLDVLTLDAIALLLALLWIAQKFQAWVAGGLFAIAVLYGASKLSAYIAAARQKSLVHVAHAAQEHPQTPQQN
;
A
#
# COMPACT_ATOMS: atom_id res chain seq x y z
N MET A 1 6.96 -34.12 12.01
CA MET A 1 6.51 -33.90 10.62
C MET A 1 5.16 -33.21 10.69
N THR A 2 5.14 -31.88 10.62
CA THR A 2 3.92 -31.08 10.75
C THR A 2 3.73 -30.37 9.42
N GLN A 3 2.67 -30.71 8.70
CA GLN A 3 2.26 -30.00 7.49
C GLN A 3 1.96 -28.55 7.88
N ILE A 4 2.92 -27.65 7.65
CA ILE A 4 2.64 -26.21 7.64
C ILE A 4 2.07 -25.93 6.26
N ALA A 5 0.80 -25.56 6.28
CA ALA A 5 -0.06 -25.09 5.19
C ALA A 5 0.68 -24.85 3.86
N ALA A 6 0.19 -25.52 2.81
CA ALA A 6 0.37 -25.06 1.44
C ALA A 6 -0.25 -23.65 1.34
N PHE A 7 0.54 -22.62 1.69
CA PHE A 7 0.17 -21.24 1.48
C PHE A 7 -0.02 -21.06 -0.01
N MET A 8 -1.26 -20.72 -0.40
CA MET A 8 -1.65 -20.42 -1.77
C MET A 8 -0.56 -19.60 -2.46
N THR A 9 -0.23 -19.96 -3.69
CA THR A 9 0.56 -19.11 -4.59
C THR A 9 -0.27 -17.85 -4.89
N LEU A 10 -0.18 -16.86 -4.01
CA LEU A 10 -0.88 -15.60 -4.14
C LEU A 10 -0.14 -14.76 -5.19
N SER A 11 -0.68 -14.69 -6.40
CA SER A 11 -0.07 -13.86 -7.44
C SER A 11 -0.18 -12.37 -7.07
N PRO A 12 0.80 -11.53 -7.46
CA PRO A 12 0.75 -10.09 -7.18
C PRO A 12 -0.54 -9.41 -7.65
N ALA A 13 -1.06 -9.81 -8.82
CA ALA A 13 -2.28 -9.25 -9.37
C ALA A 13 -3.53 -9.69 -8.59
N LEU A 14 -3.59 -10.97 -8.20
CA LEU A 14 -4.69 -11.48 -7.39
C LEU A 14 -4.72 -10.80 -6.02
N ALA A 15 -3.56 -10.63 -5.37
CA ALA A 15 -3.46 -9.94 -4.09
C ALA A 15 -4.09 -8.54 -4.15
N ALA A 16 -3.77 -7.75 -5.19
CA ALA A 16 -4.37 -6.43 -5.37
C ALA A 16 -5.88 -6.49 -5.65
N ALA A 17 -6.33 -7.43 -6.50
CA ALA A 17 -7.74 -7.57 -6.86
C ALA A 17 -8.63 -7.89 -5.65
N LEU A 18 -8.10 -8.61 -4.66
CA LEU A 18 -8.84 -8.98 -3.44
C LEU A 18 -9.23 -7.79 -2.57
N PHE A 19 -8.58 -6.62 -2.72
CA PHE A 19 -8.99 -5.40 -2.01
C PHE A 19 -10.24 -4.75 -2.62
N MET A 20 -10.57 -5.04 -3.89
CA MET A 20 -11.63 -4.33 -4.63
C MET A 20 -13.03 -4.48 -4.02
N PRO A 21 -13.47 -5.67 -3.55
CA PRO A 21 -14.77 -5.80 -2.92
C PRO A 21 -14.91 -4.93 -1.65
N ALA A 22 -13.87 -4.86 -0.83
CA ALA A 22 -13.87 -4.02 0.37
C ALA A 22 -13.84 -2.53 0.01
N ALA A 23 -13.06 -2.14 -1.01
CA ALA A 23 -13.06 -0.78 -1.54
C ALA A 23 -14.46 -0.35 -2.00
N ALA A 24 -15.16 -1.21 -2.75
CA ALA A 24 -16.53 -0.97 -3.19
C ALA A 24 -17.52 -0.88 -2.01
N GLY A 25 -17.42 -1.77 -1.03
CA GLY A 25 -18.24 -1.73 0.19
C GLY A 25 -18.05 -0.45 1.00
N LEU A 26 -16.82 0.04 1.10
CA LEU A 26 -16.50 1.31 1.77
C LEU A 26 -17.02 2.52 0.99
N LEU A 27 -16.92 2.53 -0.34
CA LEU A 27 -17.55 3.56 -1.18
C LEU A 27 -19.07 3.55 -1.04
N TYR A 28 -19.68 2.36 -1.04
CA TYR A 28 -21.11 2.22 -0.82
C TYR A 28 -21.53 2.82 0.53
N GLN A 29 -20.83 2.47 1.62
CA GLN A 29 -21.07 3.07 2.94
C GLN A 29 -20.91 4.60 2.93
N ALA A 30 -19.93 5.14 2.20
CA ALA A 30 -19.75 6.59 2.09
C ALA A 30 -20.92 7.31 1.37
N MET A 31 -21.68 6.60 0.55
CA MET A 31 -22.88 7.13 -0.12
C MET A 31 -24.17 6.93 0.68
N GLN A 32 -24.15 6.08 1.71
CA GLN A 32 -25.31 5.87 2.58
C GLN A 32 -25.57 7.08 3.51
N PRO A 33 -26.80 7.22 4.03
CA PRO A 33 -27.20 8.33 4.91
C PRO A 33 -26.64 8.20 6.34
N TYR A 34 -25.35 7.88 6.47
CA TYR A 34 -24.63 7.90 7.75
C TYR A 34 -24.17 9.33 8.12
N PRO A 35 -23.85 9.58 9.39
CA PRO A 35 -23.21 10.84 9.80
C PRO A 35 -21.92 11.12 9.03
N TRP A 36 -21.63 12.40 8.79
CA TRP A 36 -20.44 12.83 8.02
C TRP A 36 -19.11 12.22 8.47
N PRO A 37 -18.79 12.12 9.77
CA PRO A 37 -17.55 11.47 10.20
C PRO A 37 -17.43 10.03 9.72
N HIS A 38 -18.53 9.27 9.74
CA HIS A 38 -18.54 7.88 9.25
C HIS A 38 -18.26 7.82 7.76
N ARG A 39 -18.94 8.67 6.98
CA ARG A 39 -18.77 8.73 5.52
C ARG A 39 -17.36 9.14 5.14
N LEU A 40 -16.80 10.13 5.82
CA LEU A 40 -15.41 10.58 5.61
C LEU A 40 -14.40 9.49 5.94
N LEU A 41 -14.58 8.79 7.06
CA LEU A 41 -13.69 7.68 7.41
C LEU A 41 -13.80 6.53 6.40
N ALA A 42 -15.00 6.19 5.94
CA ALA A 42 -15.21 5.19 4.90
C ALA A 42 -14.52 5.57 3.58
N LEU A 43 -14.58 6.85 3.17
CA LEU A 43 -13.83 7.35 2.01
C LEU A 43 -12.32 7.28 2.23
N ALA A 44 -11.82 7.66 3.41
CA ALA A 44 -10.40 7.58 3.73
C ALA A 44 -9.88 6.13 3.63
N LEU A 45 -10.61 5.19 4.22
CA LEU A 45 -10.28 3.77 4.15
C LEU A 45 -10.41 3.21 2.72
N SER A 46 -11.38 3.67 1.93
CA SER A 46 -11.48 3.30 0.52
C SER A 46 -10.25 3.75 -0.27
N LEU A 47 -9.81 5.01 -0.11
CA LEU A 47 -8.59 5.51 -0.74
C LEU A 47 -7.35 4.72 -0.30
N MET A 48 -7.23 4.47 1.01
CA MET A 48 -6.14 3.64 1.56
C MET A 48 -6.16 2.21 1.01
N SER A 49 -7.34 1.63 0.73
CA SER A 49 -7.44 0.26 0.19
C SER A 49 -6.80 0.14 -1.20
N PHE A 50 -6.91 1.16 -2.06
CA PHE A 50 -6.24 1.18 -3.36
C PHE A 50 -4.71 1.25 -3.20
N GLU A 51 -4.24 2.04 -2.24
CA GLU A 51 -2.82 2.15 -1.92
C GLU A 51 -2.27 0.83 -1.37
N GLN A 52 -2.99 0.17 -0.45
CA GLN A 52 -2.59 -1.14 0.08
C GLN A 52 -2.63 -2.23 -1.00
N ALA A 53 -3.61 -2.20 -1.92
CA ALA A 53 -3.64 -3.10 -3.07
C ALA A 53 -2.40 -2.93 -3.97
N HIS A 54 -2.01 -1.68 -4.23
CA HIS A 54 -0.79 -1.39 -4.98
C HIS A 54 0.47 -1.90 -4.25
N MET A 55 0.59 -1.62 -2.95
CA MET A 55 1.72 -2.07 -2.12
C MET A 55 1.83 -3.60 -2.09
N ALA A 56 0.72 -4.31 -1.83
CA ALA A 56 0.65 -5.76 -1.84
C ALA A 56 1.17 -6.37 -3.15
N ARG A 57 0.77 -5.80 -4.29
CA ARG A 57 1.26 -6.22 -5.61
C ARG A 57 2.76 -5.97 -5.77
N VAL A 58 3.23 -4.80 -5.36
CA VAL A 58 4.64 -4.42 -5.50
C VAL A 58 5.53 -5.30 -4.62
N ASP A 59 5.14 -5.55 -3.37
CA ASP A 59 5.91 -6.36 -2.43
C ASP A 59 6.03 -7.81 -2.90
N LEU A 60 4.91 -8.44 -3.32
CA LEU A 60 4.93 -9.79 -3.87
C LEU A 60 5.74 -9.87 -5.17
N ARG A 61 5.60 -8.88 -6.07
CA ARG A 61 6.40 -8.83 -7.29
C ARG A 61 7.90 -8.71 -6.99
N HIS A 62 8.28 -7.93 -5.97
CA HIS A 62 9.67 -7.83 -5.56
C HIS A 62 10.20 -9.14 -4.98
N VAL A 63 9.39 -9.86 -4.20
CA VAL A 63 9.72 -11.22 -3.76
C VAL A 63 9.98 -12.13 -4.96
N ASP A 64 9.06 -12.17 -5.93
CA ASP A 64 9.19 -13.00 -7.13
C ASP A 64 10.45 -12.68 -7.93
N LEU A 65 10.72 -11.38 -8.18
CA LEU A 65 11.88 -10.93 -8.95
C LEU A 65 13.21 -11.25 -8.25
N VAL A 66 13.27 -11.14 -6.93
CA VAL A 66 14.48 -11.47 -6.16
C VAL A 66 14.66 -12.98 -6.05
N ALA A 67 13.57 -13.75 -5.86
CA ALA A 67 13.61 -15.21 -5.80
C ALA A 67 14.13 -15.86 -7.10
N GLN A 68 13.87 -15.22 -8.25
CA GLN A 68 14.40 -15.65 -9.54
C GLN A 68 15.92 -15.46 -9.67
N ARG A 69 16.51 -14.54 -8.90
CA ARG A 69 17.94 -14.20 -9.00
C ARG A 69 18.78 -14.85 -7.91
N ILE A 70 18.25 -15.01 -6.70
CA ILE A 70 19.01 -15.43 -5.53
C ILE A 70 18.16 -16.37 -4.68
N SER A 71 18.78 -17.46 -4.19
CA SER A 71 18.20 -18.33 -3.17
C SER A 71 18.67 -17.90 -1.77
N ASP A 72 17.83 -17.17 -1.03
CA ASP A 72 18.11 -16.72 0.35
C ASP A 72 17.00 -17.21 1.31
N LEU A 73 17.38 -17.76 2.46
CA LEU A 73 16.45 -18.18 3.53
C LEU A 73 15.62 -17.03 4.08
N ARG A 74 16.21 -15.83 4.16
CA ARG A 74 15.55 -14.62 4.66
C ARG A 74 14.40 -14.20 3.76
N LEU A 75 14.47 -14.51 2.46
CA LEU A 75 13.42 -14.23 1.50
C LEU A 75 12.15 -15.02 1.79
N ARG A 76 12.27 -16.29 2.24
CA ARG A 76 11.10 -17.09 2.65
C ARG A 76 10.40 -16.51 3.86
N HIS A 77 11.15 -16.07 4.86
CA HIS A 77 10.59 -15.41 6.04
C HIS A 77 9.89 -14.10 5.66
N PHE A 78 10.53 -13.27 4.82
CA PHE A 78 9.94 -12.02 4.36
C PHE A 78 8.65 -12.24 3.55
N ASP A 79 8.63 -13.22 2.64
CA ASP A 79 7.44 -13.60 1.87
C ASP A 79 6.27 -14.00 2.78
N GLN A 80 6.54 -14.78 3.84
CA GLN A 80 5.53 -15.14 4.84
C GLN A 80 5.00 -13.91 5.58
N VAL A 81 5.88 -12.99 5.98
CA VAL A 81 5.50 -11.74 6.64
C VAL A 81 4.64 -10.87 5.71
N VAL A 82 5.02 -10.71 4.44
CA VAL A 82 4.22 -9.98 3.42
C VAL A 82 2.83 -10.60 3.28
N LYS A 83 2.74 -11.92 3.08
CA LYS A 83 1.45 -12.61 2.91
C LYS A 83 0.56 -12.49 4.14
N LEU A 84 1.13 -12.62 5.34
CA LEU A 84 0.39 -12.45 6.59
C LEU A 84 -0.15 -11.03 6.74
N THR A 85 0.67 -10.02 6.40
CA THR A 85 0.25 -8.62 6.40
C THR A 85 -0.89 -8.38 5.42
N ILE A 86 -0.77 -8.87 4.18
CA ILE A 86 -1.82 -8.74 3.16
C ILE A 86 -3.13 -9.38 3.67
N PHE A 87 -3.05 -10.57 4.25
CA PHE A 87 -4.22 -11.25 4.81
C PHE A 87 -4.87 -10.44 5.94
N GLY A 88 -4.07 -9.94 6.89
CA GLY A 88 -4.58 -9.10 7.98
C GLY A 88 -5.21 -7.79 7.49
N GLN A 89 -4.62 -7.16 6.47
CA GLN A 89 -5.19 -5.98 5.83
C GLN A 89 -6.50 -6.28 5.11
N LEU A 90 -6.57 -7.36 4.33
CA LEU A 90 -7.80 -7.78 3.66
C LEU A 90 -8.92 -8.01 4.69
N LEU A 91 -8.61 -8.73 5.78
CA LEU A 91 -9.56 -8.94 6.86
C LEU A 91 -10.01 -7.61 7.49
N GLY A 92 -9.07 -6.69 7.75
CA GLY A 92 -9.39 -5.38 8.30
C GLY A 92 -10.25 -4.52 7.38
N PHE A 93 -9.95 -4.48 6.08
CA PHE A 93 -10.79 -3.79 5.11
C PHE A 93 -12.16 -4.45 4.96
N SER A 94 -12.27 -5.78 5.02
CA SER A 94 -13.54 -6.49 5.01
C SER A 94 -14.39 -6.17 6.25
N VAL A 95 -13.78 -6.14 7.45
CA VAL A 95 -14.46 -5.75 8.69
C VAL A 95 -14.94 -4.30 8.63
N ALA A 96 -14.11 -3.39 8.09
CA ALA A 96 -14.51 -2.01 7.86
C ALA A 96 -15.68 -1.92 6.87
N ALA A 97 -15.60 -2.64 5.74
CA ALA A 97 -16.64 -2.70 4.71
C ALA A 97 -17.96 -3.32 5.22
N ALA A 98 -17.91 -4.15 6.26
CA ALA A 98 -19.09 -4.69 6.94
C ALA A 98 -19.75 -3.71 7.93
N GLY A 99 -19.20 -2.49 8.10
CA GLY A 99 -19.76 -1.43 8.94
C GLY A 99 -18.97 -1.15 10.21
N HIS A 100 -17.92 -1.92 10.51
CA HIS A 100 -17.11 -1.76 11.71
C HIS A 100 -15.81 -0.98 11.42
N LEU A 101 -15.93 0.27 10.94
CA LEU A 101 -14.80 1.07 10.44
C LEU A 101 -13.61 1.15 11.42
N GLY A 102 -13.86 1.37 12.72
CA GLY A 102 -12.81 1.49 13.73
C GLY A 102 -12.01 0.20 13.94
N TRP A 103 -12.72 -0.92 14.09
CA TRP A 103 -12.09 -2.23 14.27
C TRP A 103 -11.36 -2.69 13.02
N GLY A 104 -11.95 -2.45 11.84
CA GLY A 104 -11.28 -2.74 10.57
C GLY A 104 -10.00 -1.92 10.39
N MET A 105 -10.06 -0.62 10.70
CA MET A 105 -8.88 0.26 10.70
C MET A 105 -7.81 -0.19 11.68
N ALA A 106 -8.18 -0.54 12.91
CA ALA A 106 -7.23 -1.07 13.89
C ALA A 106 -6.54 -2.34 13.40
N LEU A 107 -7.27 -3.25 12.76
CA LEU A 107 -6.71 -4.49 12.22
C LEU A 107 -5.74 -4.24 11.05
N ILE A 108 -6.05 -3.29 10.16
CA ILE A 108 -5.13 -2.85 9.10
C ILE A 108 -3.83 -2.31 9.71
N LEU A 109 -3.94 -1.44 10.71
CA LEU A 109 -2.80 -0.79 11.35
C LEU A 109 -1.94 -1.77 12.16
N VAL A 110 -2.55 -2.70 12.89
CA VAL A 110 -1.82 -3.77 13.58
C VAL A 110 -1.06 -4.63 12.58
N SER A 111 -1.64 -4.90 11.41
CA SER A 111 -0.96 -5.64 10.33
C SER A 111 0.26 -4.88 9.79
N LEU A 112 0.14 -3.55 9.60
CA LEU A 112 1.24 -2.68 9.17
C LEU A 112 2.36 -2.58 10.22
N VAL A 113 2.01 -2.40 11.49
CA VAL A 113 2.98 -2.42 12.61
C VAL A 113 3.68 -3.77 12.66
N GLY A 114 2.92 -4.87 12.58
CA GLY A 114 3.46 -6.23 12.55
C GLY A 114 4.45 -6.43 11.40
N PHE A 115 4.11 -5.95 10.19
CA PHE A 115 5.01 -5.96 9.05
C PHE A 115 6.32 -5.23 9.35
N ASN A 116 6.24 -3.99 9.83
CA ASN A 116 7.41 -3.15 10.04
C ASN A 116 8.31 -3.65 11.19
N LEU A 117 7.74 -4.39 12.15
CA LEU A 117 8.50 -5.06 13.21
C LEU A 117 9.13 -6.39 12.75
N ALA A 118 8.41 -7.19 11.97
CA ALA A 118 8.84 -8.54 11.58
C ALA A 118 9.70 -8.57 10.30
N ALA A 119 9.54 -7.61 9.40
CA ALA A 119 10.31 -7.55 8.17
C ALA A 119 11.76 -7.10 8.46
N THR A 120 12.66 -8.08 8.56
CA THR A 120 14.09 -7.89 8.84
C THR A 120 14.94 -7.52 7.62
N ILE A 121 14.33 -7.52 6.44
CA ILE A 121 14.99 -7.25 5.16
C ILE A 121 14.23 -6.22 4.35
N ARG A 122 14.94 -5.60 3.41
CA ARG A 122 14.39 -4.78 2.33
C ARG A 122 14.80 -5.39 0.99
N LEU A 123 13.86 -5.42 0.06
CA LEU A 123 14.09 -5.93 -1.29
C LEU A 123 14.27 -4.77 -2.27
N GLU A 124 15.36 -4.79 -3.02
CA GLU A 124 15.67 -3.82 -4.07
C GLU A 124 16.09 -4.55 -5.35
N PRO A 125 15.14 -5.03 -6.18
CA PRO A 125 15.45 -5.94 -7.29
C PRO A 125 16.41 -5.38 -8.35
N GLY A 126 16.55 -4.06 -8.42
CA GLY A 126 17.48 -3.38 -9.34
C GLY A 126 18.88 -3.13 -8.79
N ALA A 127 19.12 -3.39 -7.49
CA ALA A 127 20.41 -3.16 -6.85
C ALA A 127 21.38 -4.33 -7.09
N ALA A 128 22.68 -4.06 -6.99
CA ALA A 128 23.73 -5.09 -7.04
C ALA A 128 23.59 -6.11 -5.90
N GLN A 129 23.07 -5.68 -4.74
CA GLN A 129 22.66 -6.54 -3.64
C GLN A 129 21.14 -6.41 -3.44
N PRO A 130 20.34 -7.33 -4.02
CA PRO A 130 18.89 -7.25 -3.99
C PRO A 130 18.24 -7.45 -2.61
N VAL A 131 18.98 -8.02 -1.66
CA VAL A 131 18.54 -8.26 -0.28
C VAL A 131 19.40 -7.43 0.66
N GLN A 132 18.80 -6.41 1.28
CA GLN A 132 19.47 -5.57 2.26
C GLN A 132 18.92 -5.85 3.66
N ALA A 133 19.79 -5.85 4.67
CA ALA A 133 19.34 -5.90 6.06
C ALA A 133 18.68 -4.57 6.43
N ALA A 134 17.43 -4.64 6.89
CA ALA A 134 16.65 -3.46 7.28
C ALA A 134 15.74 -3.86 8.44
N GLY A 135 16.23 -3.69 9.66
CA GLY A 135 15.46 -3.97 10.87
C GLY A 135 14.49 -2.84 11.24
N TRP A 136 13.69 -3.06 12.28
CA TRP A 136 12.70 -2.10 12.76
C TRP A 136 13.27 -0.70 13.09
N ARG A 137 14.55 -0.61 13.50
CA ARG A 137 15.21 0.67 13.81
C ARG A 137 15.32 1.59 12.59
N SER A 138 15.42 1.06 11.38
CA SER A 138 15.43 1.87 10.16
C SER A 138 14.02 2.31 9.74
N ARG A 139 12.99 1.94 10.50
CA ARG A 139 11.57 2.18 10.21
C ARG A 139 10.88 2.96 11.32
N LEU A 140 11.63 3.58 12.25
CA LEU A 140 11.08 4.30 13.40
C LEU A 140 10.07 5.39 13.00
N ASP A 141 10.36 6.12 11.92
CA ASP A 141 9.47 7.17 11.42
C ASP A 141 8.11 6.58 11.02
N VAL A 142 8.13 5.46 10.28
CA VAL A 142 6.92 4.76 9.84
C VAL A 142 6.18 4.15 11.03
N LEU A 143 6.90 3.50 11.96
CA LEU A 143 6.32 2.95 13.19
C LEU A 143 5.63 4.01 14.04
N THR A 144 6.23 5.21 14.12
CA THR A 144 5.66 6.32 14.88
C THR A 144 4.34 6.78 14.26
N LEU A 145 4.30 6.89 12.93
CA LEU A 145 3.06 7.22 12.21
C LEU A 145 2.00 6.12 12.37
N ASP A 146 2.39 4.84 12.27
CA ASP A 146 1.48 3.71 12.46
C ASP A 146 0.92 3.69 13.90
N ALA A 147 1.74 4.00 14.90
CA ALA A 147 1.32 4.09 16.30
C ALA A 147 0.34 5.26 16.54
N ILE A 148 0.59 6.42 15.94
CA ILE A 148 -0.34 7.56 15.98
C ILE A 148 -1.66 7.18 15.32
N ALA A 149 -1.62 6.57 14.14
CA ALA A 149 -2.83 6.12 13.46
C ALA A 149 -3.60 5.08 14.29
N LEU A 150 -2.89 4.18 14.99
CA LEU A 150 -3.52 3.20 15.86
C LEU A 150 -4.21 3.86 17.05
N LEU A 151 -3.60 4.88 17.65
CA LEU A 151 -4.25 5.71 18.68
C LEU A 151 -5.52 6.38 18.14
N LEU A 152 -5.50 6.92 16.92
CA LEU A 152 -6.68 7.49 16.28
C LEU A 152 -7.78 6.43 16.08
N ALA A 153 -7.41 5.19 15.73
CA ALA A 153 -8.35 4.08 15.64
C ALA A 153 -8.98 3.72 16.99
N LEU A 154 -8.19 3.70 18.06
CA LEU A 154 -8.69 3.49 19.41
C LEU A 154 -9.64 4.61 19.85
N LEU A 155 -9.33 5.88 19.54
CA LEU A 155 -10.21 7.01 19.80
C LEU A 155 -11.54 6.86 19.05
N TRP A 156 -11.51 6.44 17.78
CA TRP A 156 -12.72 6.15 17.02
C TRP A 156 -13.56 5.04 17.67
N ILE A 157 -12.93 3.93 18.03
CA ILE A 157 -13.60 2.79 18.70
C ILE A 157 -14.24 3.24 20.02
N ALA A 158 -13.54 4.08 20.79
CA ALA A 158 -14.03 4.69 22.01
C ALA A 158 -15.09 5.80 21.79
N GLN A 159 -15.48 6.06 20.54
CA GLN A 159 -16.45 7.09 20.15
C GLN A 159 -16.01 8.52 20.55
N LYS A 160 -14.69 8.77 20.61
CA LYS A 160 -14.11 10.07 20.96
C LYS A 160 -13.56 10.77 19.73
N PHE A 161 -13.79 12.09 19.65
CA PHE A 161 -13.24 12.97 18.61
C PHE A 161 -13.46 12.50 17.16
N GLN A 162 -14.58 11.83 16.86
CA GLN A 162 -14.82 11.17 15.56
C GLN A 162 -14.66 12.10 14.36
N ALA A 163 -15.12 13.35 14.46
CA ALA A 163 -14.96 14.34 13.39
C ALA A 163 -13.49 14.64 13.08
N TRP A 164 -12.66 14.77 14.13
CA TRP A 164 -11.22 15.02 13.99
C TRP A 164 -10.48 13.79 13.46
N VAL A 165 -10.83 12.60 13.95
CA VAL A 165 -10.23 11.35 13.46
C VAL A 165 -10.55 11.15 11.97
N ALA A 166 -11.83 11.24 11.59
CA ALA A 166 -12.25 11.05 10.21
C ALA A 166 -11.69 12.13 9.28
N GLY A 167 -11.77 13.40 9.68
CA GLY A 167 -11.24 14.52 8.90
C GLY A 167 -9.73 14.43 8.72
N GLY A 168 -8.99 14.12 9.79
CA GLY A 168 -7.53 13.96 9.76
C GLY A 168 -7.08 12.80 8.88
N LEU A 169 -7.68 11.62 9.05
CA LEU A 169 -7.35 10.45 8.23
C LEU A 169 -7.72 10.65 6.75
N PHE A 170 -8.86 11.29 6.48
CA PHE A 170 -9.26 11.64 5.11
C PHE A 170 -8.28 12.62 4.48
N ALA A 171 -7.91 13.69 5.19
CA ALA A 171 -6.92 14.66 4.70
C ALA A 171 -5.57 14.00 4.39
N ILE A 172 -5.07 13.13 5.28
CA ILE A 172 -3.84 12.36 5.07
C ILE A 172 -3.96 11.47 3.83
N ALA A 173 -5.07 10.72 3.69
CA ALA A 173 -5.28 9.84 2.54
C ALA A 173 -5.28 10.62 1.21
N VAL A 174 -5.97 11.77 1.17
CA VAL A 174 -6.04 12.62 -0.02
C VAL A 174 -4.68 13.25 -0.33
N LEU A 175 -3.98 13.80 0.66
CA LEU A 175 -2.66 14.41 0.46
C LEU A 175 -1.64 13.39 -0.04
N TYR A 176 -1.64 12.20 0.55
CA TYR A 176 -0.78 11.11 0.12
C TYR A 176 -1.08 10.68 -1.33
N GLY A 177 -2.35 10.43 -1.64
CA GLY A 177 -2.77 10.07 -3.00
C GLY A 177 -2.42 11.16 -4.03
N ALA A 178 -2.66 12.43 -3.70
CA ALA A 178 -2.33 13.57 -4.55
C ALA A 178 -0.83 13.71 -4.80
N SER A 179 0.00 13.51 -3.77
CA SER A 179 1.46 13.54 -3.91
C SER A 179 1.96 12.45 -4.87
N LYS A 180 1.42 11.23 -4.78
CA LYS A 180 1.76 10.13 -5.69
C LYS A 180 1.31 10.39 -7.11
N LEU A 181 0.10 10.90 -7.29
CA LEU A 181 -0.42 11.27 -8.62
C LEU A 181 0.45 12.34 -9.27
N SER A 182 0.87 13.35 -8.50
CA SER A 182 1.74 14.43 -8.97
C SER A 182 3.11 13.88 -9.41
N ALA A 183 3.70 13.00 -8.61
CA ALA A 183 4.96 12.34 -8.95
C ALA A 183 4.83 11.46 -10.22
N TYR A 184 3.72 10.75 -10.37
CA TYR A 184 3.45 9.93 -11.55
C TYR A 184 3.34 10.78 -12.82
N ILE A 185 2.58 11.88 -12.76
CA ILE A 185 2.42 12.81 -13.89
C ILE A 185 3.77 13.43 -14.27
N ALA A 186 4.58 13.84 -13.29
CA ALA A 186 5.91 14.38 -13.54
C ALA A 186 6.83 13.36 -14.23
N ALA A 187 6.85 12.11 -13.76
CA ALA A 187 7.63 11.04 -14.36
C ALA A 187 7.18 10.71 -15.80
N ALA A 188 5.87 10.68 -16.05
CA ALA A 188 5.31 10.46 -17.38
C ALA A 188 5.70 11.58 -18.36
N ARG A 189 5.65 12.84 -17.91
CA ARG A 189 6.07 14.01 -18.70
C ARG A 189 7.55 13.93 -19.05
N GLN A 190 8.41 13.55 -18.10
CA GLN A 190 9.85 13.44 -18.34
C GLN A 190 10.18 12.34 -19.36
N LYS A 191 9.52 11.17 -19.28
CA LYS A 191 9.68 10.08 -20.26
C LYS A 191 9.24 10.50 -21.67
N SER A 192 8.16 11.27 -21.78
CA SER A 192 7.71 11.81 -23.07
C SER A 192 8.73 12.77 -23.68
N LEU A 193 9.32 13.67 -22.88
CA LEU A 193 10.36 14.60 -23.36
C LEU A 193 11.62 13.89 -23.85
N VAL A 194 12.06 12.83 -23.16
CA VAL A 194 13.22 12.01 -23.60
C VAL A 194 12.92 11.30 -24.93
N HIS A 195 11.70 10.79 -25.11
CA HIS A 195 11.32 10.14 -26.37
C HIS A 195 11.27 11.13 -27.54
N VAL A 196 10.77 12.35 -27.32
CA VAL A 196 10.78 13.43 -28.34
C VAL A 196 12.21 13.86 -28.68
N ALA A 197 13.08 13.98 -27.68
CA ALA A 197 14.49 14.35 -27.90
C ALA A 197 15.25 13.31 -28.73
N HIS A 198 15.04 12.01 -28.48
CA HIS A 198 15.64 10.96 -29.32
C HIS A 198 15.03 10.92 -30.73
N ALA A 199 13.72 11.08 -30.88
CA ALA A 199 13.09 11.14 -32.22
C ALA A 199 13.60 12.32 -33.06
N ALA A 200 13.86 13.48 -32.42
CA ALA A 200 14.42 14.65 -33.09
C ALA A 200 15.91 14.48 -33.48
N GLN A 201 16.64 13.60 -32.79
CA GLN A 201 18.04 13.27 -33.10
C GLN A 201 18.16 12.25 -34.25
N GLU A 202 17.21 11.33 -34.40
CA GLU A 202 17.21 10.31 -35.46
C GLU A 202 16.73 10.83 -36.83
N HIS A 203 15.99 11.94 -36.86
CA HIS A 203 15.61 12.63 -38.10
C HIS A 203 15.92 14.13 -38.04
N PRO A 204 17.18 14.54 -38.30
CA PRO A 204 17.48 15.94 -38.56
C PRO A 204 16.69 16.37 -39.80
N GLN A 205 15.74 17.28 -39.64
CA GLN A 205 15.12 17.96 -40.78
C GLN A 205 16.22 18.73 -41.52
N THR A 206 16.61 18.25 -42.69
CA THR A 206 17.51 18.99 -43.59
C THR A 206 16.82 20.30 -43.96
N PRO A 207 17.48 21.46 -43.78
CA PRO A 207 16.90 22.74 -44.17
C PRO A 207 16.62 22.71 -45.68
N GLN A 208 15.36 22.79 -46.08
CA GLN A 208 15.00 23.12 -47.46
C GLN A 208 15.52 24.54 -47.73
N GLN A 209 16.64 24.64 -48.43
CA GLN A 209 17.11 25.89 -49.01
C GLN A 209 16.19 26.22 -50.20
N ASN A 210 15.50 27.36 -50.09
CA ASN A 210 14.80 28.01 -51.20
C ASN A 210 15.80 28.63 -52.18
#